data_AF-A0A2D9C8R8-F1
#
_entry.id   AF-A0A2D9C8R8-F1
#
_cell.length_a   1.000
_cell.length_b   1.000
_cell.length_c   1.000
_cell.angle_alpha   90.00
_cell.angle_beta   90.00
_cell.angle_gamma   90.00
#
_symmetry.space_group_name_H-M   'P 1'
#
loop_
_entity.id
_entity.type
_entity.pdbx_description
1 polymer ?
#
loop_
_entity_poly.entity_id
_entity_poly.type
_entity_poly.pdbx_seq_one_letter_code
_entity_poly.pdbx_strand_id
1 'polypeptide(L)'
;MTAFVKEDFAWDGMYLMYRGRHSESVNMEVAHPNCHPSWIGKPKPAFIARFKYGSKPWKSWVNCLMDNYTVEGYLQACQESSPLEAVQAKGYKGRGRYKRMAA
;
A
#
# COMPACT_ATOMS: atom_id res chain seq x y z
N MET A 1 -5.31 15.03 1.18
CA MET A 1 -4.89 13.69 0.73
C MET A 1 -3.51 13.41 1.30
N THR A 2 -3.28 12.18 1.75
CA THR A 2 -2.10 11.78 2.51
C THR A 2 -1.04 11.21 1.58
N ALA A 3 0.22 11.66 1.70
CA ALA A 3 1.32 11.07 0.95
C ALA A 3 1.72 9.71 1.53
N PHE A 4 2.19 8.79 0.69
CA PHE A 4 2.79 7.54 1.16
C PHE A 4 4.15 7.81 1.81
N VAL A 5 4.34 7.28 3.02
CA VAL A 5 5.62 7.26 3.73
C VAL A 5 6.23 5.88 3.61
N LYS A 6 7.51 5.80 3.23
CA LYS A 6 8.14 4.52 2.88
C LYS A 6 8.25 3.57 4.08
N GLU A 7 8.49 4.14 5.24
CA GLU A 7 8.71 3.45 6.52
C GLU A 7 7.45 2.78 7.04
N ASP A 8 6.29 3.25 6.59
CA ASP A 8 4.97 2.76 6.98
C ASP A 8 4.51 1.53 6.18
N PHE A 9 5.25 1.15 5.14
CA PHE A 9 5.00 -0.11 4.43
C PHE A 9 5.51 -1.30 5.24
N ALA A 10 4.66 -2.30 5.39
CA ALA A 10 4.99 -3.53 6.11
C ALA A 10 4.72 -4.76 5.24
N TRP A 11 5.62 -5.73 5.32
CA TRP A 11 5.40 -7.05 4.76
C TRP A 11 4.68 -7.95 5.75
N ASP A 12 3.59 -8.57 5.31
CA ASP A 12 2.92 -9.65 6.01
C ASP A 12 2.86 -10.89 5.10
N GLY A 13 3.93 -11.69 5.12
CA GLY A 13 4.10 -12.88 4.28
C GLY A 13 4.12 -12.56 2.77
N MET A 14 2.96 -12.61 2.13
CA MET A 14 2.74 -12.31 0.70
C MET A 14 1.91 -11.03 0.48
N TYR A 15 1.56 -10.30 1.54
CA TYR A 15 0.76 -9.06 1.53
C TYR A 15 1.53 -7.78 1.90
N LEU A 16 1.66 -6.86 0.95
CA LEU A 16 2.23 -5.55 1.19
C LEU A 16 1.10 -4.75 1.81
N MET A 17 1.29 -4.35 3.06
CA MET A 17 0.35 -3.58 3.83
C MET A 17 0.92 -2.18 4.07
N TYR A 18 0.05 -1.20 4.28
CA TYR A 18 0.42 0.12 4.72
C TYR A 18 -0.13 0.36 6.13
N ARG A 19 0.75 0.69 7.07
CA ARG A 19 0.41 0.92 8.48
C ARG A 19 0.38 2.40 8.86
N GLY A 20 0.69 3.28 7.92
CA GLY A 20 0.64 4.72 8.13
C GLY A 20 -0.80 5.20 8.25
N ARG A 21 -1.02 6.21 9.10
CA ARG A 21 -2.33 6.83 9.26
C ARG A 21 -2.64 7.70 8.05
N HIS A 22 -3.86 7.60 7.54
CA HIS A 22 -4.41 8.40 6.44
C HIS A 22 -5.83 8.84 6.80
N SER A 23 -6.47 9.68 5.98
CA SER A 23 -7.74 10.33 6.39
C SER A 23 -8.90 9.36 6.62
N GLU A 24 -8.85 8.20 5.99
CA GLU A 24 -9.86 7.13 6.10
C GLU A 24 -9.45 6.02 7.08
N SER A 25 -8.32 6.18 7.78
CA SER A 25 -7.86 5.19 8.74
C SER A 25 -8.79 5.13 9.95
N VAL A 26 -9.24 3.91 10.26
CA VAL A 26 -9.82 3.56 11.55
C VAL A 26 -8.81 2.80 12.39
N ASN A 27 -8.87 2.93 13.72
CA ASN A 27 -8.03 2.12 14.58
C ASN A 27 -8.44 0.64 14.51
N MET A 28 -7.49 -0.26 14.76
CA MET A 28 -7.72 -1.70 14.66
C MET A 28 -8.77 -2.19 15.66
N GLU A 29 -8.80 -1.64 16.88
CA GLU A 29 -9.82 -1.97 17.88
C GLU A 29 -11.23 -1.50 17.50
N VAL A 30 -11.36 -0.48 16.65
CA VAL A 30 -12.66 -0.04 16.12
C VAL A 30 -13.13 -0.98 15.01
N ALA A 31 -12.21 -1.34 14.10
CA ALA A 31 -12.53 -2.25 13.00
C ALA A 31 -12.67 -3.71 13.43
N HIS A 32 -12.00 -4.10 14.51
CA HIS A 32 -11.98 -5.46 15.05
C HIS A 32 -11.92 -5.39 16.59
N PRO A 33 -13.07 -5.32 17.28
CA PRO A 33 -13.13 -5.11 18.73
C PRO A 33 -12.34 -6.13 19.56
N ASN A 34 -12.19 -7.36 19.06
CA ASN A 34 -11.45 -8.43 19.73
C ASN A 34 -10.00 -8.56 19.22
N CYS A 35 -9.41 -7.49 18.68
CA CYS A 35 -8.03 -7.53 18.20
C CYS A 35 -7.04 -7.80 19.35
N HIS A 36 -5.91 -8.43 19.03
CA HIS A 36 -4.85 -8.65 20.01
C HIS A 36 -4.36 -7.31 20.60
N PRO A 37 -4.09 -7.21 21.92
CA PRO A 37 -3.76 -5.93 22.58
C PRO A 37 -2.63 -5.11 21.95
N SER A 38 -1.68 -5.76 21.29
CA SER A 38 -0.59 -5.10 20.56
C SER A 38 -1.05 -4.23 19.39
N TRP A 39 -2.32 -4.31 18.98
CA TRP A 39 -2.93 -3.51 17.92
C TRP A 39 -3.74 -2.32 18.43
N ILE A 40 -4.03 -2.25 19.73
CA ILE A 40 -4.83 -1.16 20.30
C ILE A 40 -4.11 0.18 20.05
N GLY A 41 -4.85 1.17 19.52
CA GLY A 41 -4.36 2.50 19.20
C GLY A 41 -3.62 2.60 17.87
N LYS A 42 -3.37 1.48 17.18
CA LYS A 42 -2.74 1.46 15.85
C LYS A 42 -3.82 1.51 14.77
N PRO A 43 -3.56 2.20 13.64
CA PRO A 43 -4.47 2.14 12.51
C PRO A 43 -4.56 0.71 11.97
N LYS A 44 -5.76 0.33 11.51
CA LYS A 44 -5.93 -0.90 10.74
C LYS A 44 -5.04 -0.81 9.49
N PRO A 45 -4.16 -1.80 9.23
CA PRO A 45 -3.34 -1.78 8.03
C PRO A 45 -4.19 -1.79 6.76
N ALA A 46 -3.86 -0.91 5.82
CA ALA A 46 -4.47 -0.89 4.50
C ALA A 46 -3.80 -1.93 3.60
N PHE A 47 -4.59 -2.70 2.86
CA PHE A 47 -4.06 -3.62 1.86
C PHE A 47 -3.55 -2.83 0.65
N ILE A 48 -2.30 -3.09 0.24
CA ILE A 48 -1.69 -2.44 -0.92
C ILE A 48 -1.63 -3.41 -2.09
N ALA A 49 -0.96 -4.55 -1.92
CA ALA A 49 -0.82 -5.53 -2.99
C ALA A 49 -0.48 -6.92 -2.44
N ARG A 50 -0.82 -7.97 -3.20
CA ARG A 50 -0.40 -9.35 -2.93
C ARG A 50 0.53 -9.85 -4.01
N PHE A 51 1.67 -10.40 -3.62
CA PHE A 51 2.67 -10.92 -4.56
C PHE A 51 2.68 -12.45 -4.43
N LYS A 52 1.98 -13.14 -5.34
CA LYS A 52 1.69 -14.58 -5.23
C LYS A 52 2.85 -15.51 -5.61
N TYR A 53 3.67 -15.13 -6.60
CA TYR A 53 4.71 -16.02 -7.17
C TYR A 53 6.03 -15.27 -7.42
N GLY A 54 7.13 -16.00 -7.29
CA GLY A 54 8.46 -15.55 -7.75
C GLY A 54 9.03 -14.37 -6.97
N SER A 55 9.80 -13.53 -7.67
CA SER A 55 10.42 -12.35 -7.08
C SER A 55 9.37 -11.35 -6.61
N LYS A 56 9.64 -10.71 -5.47
CA LYS A 56 8.78 -9.72 -4.83
C LYS A 56 9.35 -8.31 -5.06
N PRO A 57 9.10 -7.67 -6.22
CA PRO A 57 9.64 -6.35 -6.55
C PRO A 57 8.94 -5.20 -5.80
N TRP A 58 8.74 -5.36 -4.50
CA TRP A 58 7.96 -4.43 -3.68
C TRP A 58 8.58 -3.03 -3.62
N LYS A 59 9.91 -2.91 -3.68
CA LYS A 59 10.59 -1.61 -3.67
C LYS A 59 10.18 -0.72 -4.84
N SER A 60 10.19 -1.26 -6.06
CA SER A 60 9.77 -0.51 -7.25
C SER A 60 8.27 -0.21 -7.23
N TRP A 61 7.48 -1.08 -6.62
CA TRP A 61 6.05 -0.84 -6.40
C TRP A 61 5.83 0.34 -5.45
N VAL A 62 6.46 0.33 -4.28
CA VAL A 62 6.41 1.42 -3.29
C VAL A 62 6.86 2.74 -3.91
N ASN A 63 7.95 2.73 -4.68
CA ASN A 63 8.41 3.93 -5.40
C ASN A 63 7.34 4.48 -6.38
N CYS A 64 6.64 3.59 -7.11
CA CYS A 64 5.56 4.00 -8.01
C CYS A 64 4.40 4.64 -7.25
N LEU A 65 4.04 4.09 -6.09
CA LEU A 65 2.99 4.66 -5.23
C LEU A 65 3.40 6.04 -4.72
N MET A 66 4.58 6.16 -4.14
CA MET A 66 5.07 7.43 -3.57
C MET A 66 5.16 8.56 -4.59
N ASP A 67 5.43 8.25 -5.86
CA ASP A 67 5.60 9.25 -6.90
C ASP A 67 4.28 9.69 -7.54
N ASN A 68 3.26 8.84 -7.54
CA ASN A 68 2.07 9.02 -8.39
C ASN A 68 0.75 9.05 -7.62
N TYR A 69 0.75 8.63 -6.36
CA TYR A 69 -0.48 8.45 -5.59
C TYR A 69 -0.38 9.05 -4.19
N THR A 70 -1.53 9.53 -3.74
CA THR A 70 -1.85 9.64 -2.32
C THR A 70 -2.41 8.31 -1.83
N VAL A 71 -2.39 8.09 -0.52
CA VAL A 71 -2.91 6.84 0.07
C VAL A 71 -4.37 6.64 -0.35
N GLU A 72 -5.22 7.65 -0.16
CA GLU A 72 -6.64 7.57 -0.50
C GLU A 72 -6.86 7.40 -2.00
N GLY A 73 -6.14 8.15 -2.83
CA GLY A 73 -6.26 8.03 -4.29
C GLY A 73 -5.86 6.65 -4.82
N TYR A 74 -4.88 6.00 -4.20
CA TYR A 74 -4.50 4.63 -4.55
C TYR A 74 -5.55 3.61 -4.10
N LEU A 75 -6.07 3.75 -2.88
CA LEU A 75 -7.10 2.83 -2.36
C LEU A 75 -8.36 2.91 -3.22
N GLN A 76 -8.76 4.10 -3.64
CA GLN A 76 -9.86 4.30 -4.58
C GLN A 76 -9.56 3.66 -5.95
N ALA A 77 -8.39 3.90 -6.54
CA ALA A 77 -8.01 3.30 -7.82
C ALA A 77 -8.00 1.75 -7.75
N CYS A 78 -7.65 1.18 -6.60
CA CYS A 78 -7.72 -0.27 -6.37
C CYS A 78 -9.15 -0.80 -6.25
N GLN A 79 -10.10 -0.01 -5.75
CA GLN A 79 -11.52 -0.38 -5.71
C GLN A 79 -12.15 -0.37 -7.11
N GLU A 80 -11.72 0.56 -7.96
CA GLU A 80 -12.21 0.69 -9.34
C GLU A 80 -11.60 -0.36 -10.29
N SER A 81 -10.42 -0.90 -9.95
CA SER A 81 -9.69 -1.85 -10.81
C SER A 81 -9.00 -2.94 -10.00
N SER A 82 -7.67 -2.99 -10.03
CA SER A 82 -6.85 -3.86 -9.21
C SER A 82 -5.52 -3.17 -8.86
N PRO A 83 -4.84 -3.60 -7.78
CA PRO A 83 -3.54 -3.04 -7.42
C PRO A 83 -2.52 -3.02 -8.55
N LEU A 84 -2.51 -4.07 -9.39
CA LEU A 84 -1.58 -4.19 -10.50
C LEU A 84 -1.90 -3.22 -11.64
N GLU A 85 -3.18 -3.13 -12.02
CA GLU A 85 -3.63 -2.21 -13.07
C GLU A 85 -3.39 -0.75 -12.65
N ALA A 86 -3.65 -0.41 -11.40
CA ALA A 86 -3.41 0.93 -10.85
C ALA A 86 -1.94 1.37 -11.02
N VAL A 87 -0.97 0.52 -10.65
CA VAL A 87 0.46 0.88 -10.83
C VAL A 87 0.91 0.78 -12.28
N GLN A 88 0.32 -0.10 -13.09
CA GLN A 88 0.61 -0.20 -14.52
C GLN A 88 0.20 1.05 -15.28
N ALA A 89 -0.94 1.66 -14.92
CA ALA A 89 -1.39 2.94 -15.47
C ALA A 89 -0.39 4.09 -15.20
N LYS A 90 0.47 3.94 -14.19
CA LYS A 90 1.55 4.88 -13.84
C LYS A 90 2.94 4.43 -14.30
N GLY A 91 3.01 3.43 -15.18
CA GLY A 91 4.24 3.02 -15.85
C GLY A 91 5.03 1.88 -15.19
N TYR A 92 4.47 1.21 -14.17
CA TYR A 92 5.07 -0.02 -13.64
C TYR A 92 4.91 -1.18 -14.63
N LYS A 93 6.02 -1.73 -15.15
CA LYS A 93 6.01 -2.78 -16.20
C LYS A 93 6.20 -4.20 -15.66
N GLY A 94 5.94 -4.43 -14.37
CA GLY A 94 6.17 -5.73 -13.73
C GLY A 94 7.64 -6.04 -13.42
N ARG A 95 7.87 -7.03 -12.55
CA ARG A 95 9.20 -7.54 -12.17
C ARG A 95 10.19 -6.45 -11.72
N GLY A 96 9.71 -5.42 -11.02
CA GLY A 96 10.59 -4.37 -10.48
C GLY A 96 10.94 -3.26 -11.47
N ARG A 97 10.31 -3.26 -12.64
CA ARG A 97 10.55 -2.26 -13.69
C ARG A 97 9.62 -1.07 -13.51
N TYR A 98 9.97 -0.19 -12.59
CA TYR A 98 9.48 1.18 -12.54
C TYR A 98 10.68 2.11 -12.42
N LYS A 99 10.80 3.05 -13.36
CA LYS A 99 11.84 4.07 -13.35
C LYS A 99 11.22 5.32 -12.76
N ARG A 100 11.74 5.77 -11.62
CA ARG A 100 11.35 7.05 -11.03
C ARG A 100 11.60 8.13 -12.08
N MET A 101 10.63 9.02 -12.26
CA MET A 101 10.88 10.20 -13.10
C MET A 101 11.89 11.08 -12.34
N ALA A 102 12.88 11.60 -13.06
CA ALA A 102 13.80 12.57 -12.46
C ALA A 102 12.97 13.78 -12.02
N ALA A 103 13.18 14.22 -10.77
CA ALA A 103 12.57 15.42 -10.22
C ALA A 103 13.09 16.67 -10.91
#